data_AF-A0A4V6ICE0-F1
#
_entry.id   AF-A0A4V6ICE0-F1
#
_cell.length_a   1.000
_cell.length_b   1.000
_cell.length_c   1.000
_cell.angle_alpha   90.00
_cell.angle_beta   90.00
_cell.angle_gamma   90.00
#
_symmetry.space_group_name_H-M   'P 1'
#
loop_
_entity.id
_entity.type
_entity.pdbx_description
1 polymer ?
#
loop_
_entity_poly.entity_id
_entity_poly.type
_entity_poly.pdbx_seq_one_letter_code
_entity_poly.pdbx_strand_id
1 'polypeptide(L)'
;MNNETEGRDAAARFRREHRLGVQPLGDLVAIIEQATAIDVAVLDAGPDEHGLTMRDPVRNAVIIGVARTRNPMRQRSTLAHELGHVLFQDWADDHTGNWSDRKPAEVRADAFARHLLAPIEGLREFLGDRETATRSTLSEVVQRFLVSPPIAAIALHQAGYIDEATKHEWMASTAPQLAARYGWSDQYRALQADSDQRRAPQRLLARAIKAYEEEVLSAQAIATLRGITLEAAQEELREAGIEPAGHPLAWSDAAELPDVEVDLAALDAALDSPGDESDDPAAEAKDAR
;
A
#
# COMPACT_ATOMS: atom_id res chain seq x y z
N MET A 1 -9.87 6.19 -32.25
CA MET A 1 -10.03 7.14 -31.14
C MET A 1 -8.64 7.57 -30.69
N ASN A 2 -8.48 8.79 -30.17
CA ASN A 2 -7.18 9.30 -29.71
C ASN A 2 -6.96 8.86 -28.25
N ASN A 3 -5.82 8.25 -27.93
CA ASN A 3 -5.47 7.78 -26.57
C ASN A 3 -5.58 8.90 -25.51
N GLU A 4 -5.24 10.14 -25.90
CA GLU A 4 -5.42 11.33 -25.03
C GLU A 4 -6.89 11.53 -24.65
N THR A 5 -7.78 11.47 -25.63
CA THR A 5 -9.23 11.63 -25.44
C THR A 5 -9.79 10.47 -24.61
N GLU A 6 -9.36 9.24 -24.89
CA GLU A 6 -9.79 8.06 -24.13
C GLU A 6 -9.43 8.17 -22.64
N GLY A 7 -8.19 8.55 -22.33
CA GLY A 7 -7.74 8.73 -20.94
C GLY A 7 -8.51 9.85 -20.23
N ARG A 8 -8.71 10.99 -20.90
CA ARG A 8 -9.53 12.09 -20.38
C ARG A 8 -10.96 11.65 -20.06
N ASP A 9 -11.61 10.97 -21.00
CA ASP A 9 -13.02 10.60 -20.88
C ASP A 9 -13.19 9.51 -19.80
N ALA A 10 -12.22 8.61 -19.66
CA ALA A 10 -12.17 7.65 -18.55
C ALA A 10 -11.97 8.31 -17.19
N ALA A 11 -11.09 9.32 -17.08
CA ALA A 11 -10.93 10.07 -15.85
C ALA A 11 -12.22 10.81 -15.45
N ALA A 12 -12.88 11.45 -16.43
CA ALA A 12 -14.17 12.10 -16.19
C ALA A 12 -15.26 11.09 -15.76
N ARG A 13 -15.28 9.91 -16.38
CA ARG A 13 -16.18 8.82 -15.99
C ARG A 13 -15.92 8.34 -14.56
N PHE A 14 -14.66 8.06 -14.22
CA PHE A 14 -14.25 7.64 -12.87
C PHE A 14 -14.70 8.66 -11.81
N ARG A 15 -14.45 9.96 -12.05
CA ARG A 15 -14.88 11.02 -11.12
C ARG A 15 -16.40 11.07 -10.95
N ARG A 16 -17.18 10.87 -12.01
CA ARG A 16 -18.65 10.86 -11.94
C ARG A 16 -19.18 9.62 -11.20
N GLU A 17 -18.71 8.43 -11.57
CA GLU A 17 -19.16 7.16 -10.99
C GLU A 17 -18.90 7.10 -9.47
N HIS A 18 -17.76 7.64 -9.03
CA HIS A 18 -17.37 7.71 -7.62
C HIS A 18 -17.72 9.03 -6.93
N ARG A 19 -18.52 9.91 -7.57
CA ARG A 19 -19.00 11.19 -7.02
C ARG A 19 -17.90 12.09 -6.46
N LEU A 20 -16.74 12.11 -7.11
CA LEU A 20 -15.56 12.88 -6.68
C LEU A 20 -15.65 14.37 -7.04
N GLY A 21 -16.72 14.80 -7.72
CA GLY A 21 -16.88 16.17 -8.22
C GLY A 21 -15.71 16.61 -9.10
N VAL A 22 -15.41 17.91 -9.12
CA VAL A 22 -14.29 18.49 -9.90
C VAL A 22 -13.21 19.14 -9.03
N GLN A 23 -13.40 19.15 -7.71
CA GLN A 23 -12.46 19.71 -6.75
C GLN A 23 -11.22 18.81 -6.55
N PRO A 24 -10.11 19.33 -5.99
CA PRO A 24 -8.92 18.53 -5.72
C PRO A 24 -9.21 17.24 -4.94
N LEU A 25 -8.51 16.16 -5.31
CA LEU A 25 -8.60 14.89 -4.58
C LEU A 25 -7.69 14.94 -3.36
N GLY A 26 -8.20 14.52 -2.20
CA GLY A 26 -7.43 14.41 -0.95
C GLY A 26 -6.49 13.21 -0.96
N ASP A 27 -6.66 12.31 0.01
CA ASP A 27 -5.90 11.06 0.09
C ASP A 27 -6.24 10.14 -1.08
N LEU A 28 -5.37 10.12 -2.09
CA LEU A 28 -5.57 9.36 -3.31
C LEU A 28 -5.51 7.85 -3.05
N VAL A 29 -4.71 7.40 -2.08
CA VAL A 29 -4.62 5.99 -1.69
C VAL A 29 -5.99 5.53 -1.18
N ALA A 30 -6.54 6.25 -0.20
CA ALA A 30 -7.86 5.93 0.35
C ALA A 30 -8.97 6.00 -0.72
N ILE A 31 -8.93 7.00 -1.60
CA ILE A 31 -9.90 7.14 -2.70
C ILE A 31 -9.85 5.93 -3.62
N ILE A 32 -8.65 5.47 -4.02
CA ILE A 32 -8.50 4.29 -4.88
C ILE A 32 -9.06 3.05 -4.19
N GLU A 33 -8.64 2.77 -2.95
CA GLU A 33 -9.08 1.59 -2.21
C GLU A 33 -10.61 1.56 -2.01
N GLN A 34 -11.22 2.69 -1.68
CA GLN A 34 -12.67 2.79 -1.46
C GLN A 34 -13.47 2.73 -2.76
N ALA A 35 -12.99 3.37 -3.83
CA ALA A 35 -13.69 3.41 -5.11
C ALA A 35 -13.64 2.06 -5.84
N THR A 36 -12.52 1.34 -5.73
CA THR A 36 -12.23 0.19 -6.61
C THR A 36 -12.02 -1.13 -5.88
N ALA A 37 -11.87 -1.11 -4.55
CA ALA A 37 -11.45 -2.26 -3.75
C ALA A 37 -10.07 -2.84 -4.13
N ILE A 38 -9.27 -2.11 -4.92
CA ILE A 38 -7.86 -2.43 -5.22
C ILE A 38 -7.02 -2.08 -3.99
N ASP A 39 -6.15 -2.99 -3.57
CA ASP A 39 -5.23 -2.76 -2.46
C ASP A 39 -4.08 -1.85 -2.92
N VAL A 40 -3.76 -0.82 -2.14
CA VAL A 40 -2.71 0.15 -2.50
C VAL A 40 -1.64 0.20 -1.41
N ALA A 41 -0.37 0.02 -1.81
CA ALA A 41 0.77 0.03 -0.91
C ALA A 41 1.78 1.12 -1.27
N VAL A 42 2.31 1.80 -0.25
CA VAL A 42 3.50 2.66 -0.37
C VAL A 42 4.69 1.91 0.23
N LEU A 43 5.68 1.62 -0.61
CA LEU A 43 6.76 0.68 -0.31
C LEU A 43 8.14 1.35 -0.42
N ASP A 44 9.14 0.72 0.19
CA ASP A 44 10.53 1.01 -0.13
C ASP A 44 10.82 0.44 -1.53
N ALA A 45 11.33 1.26 -2.44
CA ALA A 45 11.65 0.84 -3.81
C ALA A 45 13.00 1.41 -4.24
N GLY A 46 13.63 0.76 -5.23
CA GLY A 46 14.86 1.25 -5.84
C GLY A 46 14.65 2.59 -6.57
N PRO A 47 15.73 3.33 -6.87
CA PRO A 47 15.64 4.66 -7.48
C PRO A 47 14.90 4.70 -8.83
N ASP A 48 14.84 3.58 -9.56
CA ASP A 48 14.20 3.47 -10.89
C ASP A 48 12.82 2.81 -10.87
N GLU A 49 12.34 2.39 -9.70
CA GLU A 49 11.01 1.81 -9.51
C GLU A 49 10.07 2.87 -8.95
N HIS A 50 9.06 3.24 -9.73
CA HIS A 50 8.22 4.39 -9.39
C HIS A 50 6.81 3.97 -9.01
N GLY A 51 6.25 3.05 -9.78
CA GLY A 51 4.96 2.41 -9.56
C GLY A 51 4.99 1.02 -10.16
N LEU A 52 4.17 0.13 -9.62
CA LEU A 52 3.95 -1.20 -10.13
C LEU A 52 2.50 -1.59 -9.89
N THR A 53 1.85 -2.05 -10.94
CA THR A 53 0.57 -2.75 -10.83
C THR A 53 0.81 -4.25 -10.95
N MET A 54 0.37 -5.01 -9.95
CA MET A 54 0.47 -6.47 -9.94
C MET A 54 -0.91 -7.10 -9.86
N ARG A 55 -1.13 -8.17 -10.63
CA ARG A 55 -2.34 -8.99 -10.60
C ARG A 55 -2.00 -10.42 -10.20
N ASP A 56 -2.70 -10.93 -9.20
CA ASP A 56 -2.73 -12.37 -8.91
C ASP A 56 -3.89 -13.00 -9.70
N PRO A 57 -3.61 -13.77 -10.77
CA PRO A 57 -4.66 -14.36 -11.60
C PRO A 57 -5.42 -15.47 -10.89
N VAL A 58 -4.82 -16.13 -9.88
CA VAL A 58 -5.44 -17.23 -9.13
C VAL A 58 -6.47 -16.68 -8.15
N ARG A 59 -6.13 -15.56 -7.48
CA ARG A 59 -7.00 -14.92 -6.49
C ARG A 59 -7.85 -13.78 -7.08
N ASN A 60 -7.65 -13.47 -8.36
CA ASN A 60 -8.18 -12.30 -9.06
C ASN A 60 -8.00 -11.00 -8.24
N ALA A 61 -6.85 -10.87 -7.57
CA ALA A 61 -6.50 -9.72 -6.75
C ALA A 61 -5.62 -8.77 -7.56
N VAL A 62 -5.82 -7.46 -7.40
CA VAL A 62 -5.01 -6.42 -8.02
C VAL A 62 -4.43 -5.56 -6.90
N ILE A 63 -3.14 -5.28 -6.98
CA ILE A 63 -2.41 -4.43 -6.04
C ILE A 63 -1.70 -3.34 -6.83
N ILE A 64 -1.82 -2.10 -6.38
CA ILE A 64 -1.01 -0.97 -6.84
C ILE A 64 0.06 -0.69 -5.78
N GLY A 65 1.32 -0.86 -6.14
CA GLY A 65 2.47 -0.46 -5.34
C GLY A 65 3.08 0.82 -5.88
N VAL A 66 3.40 1.77 -5.00
CA VAL A 66 4.22 2.94 -5.37
C VAL A 66 5.35 3.14 -4.38
N ALA A 67 6.44 3.74 -4.85
CA ALA A 67 7.57 4.06 -3.98
C ALA A 67 7.21 5.19 -3.00
N ARG A 68 7.65 5.06 -1.74
CA ARG A 68 7.78 6.23 -0.86
C ARG A 68 8.75 7.23 -1.50
N THR A 69 8.49 8.52 -1.37
CA THR A 69 9.34 9.53 -1.99
C THR A 69 9.19 10.88 -1.33
N ARG A 70 10.24 11.70 -1.42
CA ARG A 70 10.19 13.13 -1.07
C ARG A 70 9.61 14.01 -2.20
N ASN A 71 9.01 13.41 -3.23
CA ASN A 71 8.38 14.10 -4.36
C ASN A 71 6.86 13.82 -4.38
N PRO A 72 6.06 14.44 -3.50
CA PRO A 72 4.66 14.09 -3.29
C PRO A 72 3.80 14.17 -4.56
N MET A 73 3.96 15.23 -5.35
CA MET A 73 3.21 15.42 -6.60
C MET A 73 3.51 14.31 -7.63
N ARG A 74 4.74 13.78 -7.61
CA ARG A 74 5.16 12.68 -8.47
C ARG A 74 4.51 11.37 -8.04
N GLN A 75 4.53 11.07 -6.75
CA GLN A 75 3.85 9.89 -6.21
C GLN A 75 2.36 9.89 -6.56
N ARG A 76 1.69 11.05 -6.39
CA ARG A 76 0.27 11.21 -6.76
C ARG A 76 0.03 10.95 -8.24
N SER A 77 0.86 11.50 -9.13
CA SER A 77 0.74 11.22 -10.57
C SER A 77 0.99 9.77 -10.90
N THR A 78 1.94 9.11 -10.24
CA THR A 78 2.22 7.69 -10.43
C THR A 78 1.04 6.84 -9.97
N LEU A 79 0.49 7.08 -8.77
CA LEU A 79 -0.71 6.39 -8.29
C LEU A 79 -1.89 6.52 -9.28
N ALA A 80 -2.13 7.73 -9.80
CA ALA A 80 -3.19 7.96 -10.77
C ALA A 80 -2.90 7.27 -12.12
N HIS A 81 -1.64 7.20 -12.53
CA HIS A 81 -1.20 6.53 -13.75
C HIS A 81 -1.38 5.00 -13.65
N GLU A 82 -0.94 4.39 -12.55
CA GLU A 82 -1.16 2.96 -12.27
C GLU A 82 -2.64 2.60 -12.21
N LEU A 83 -3.47 3.44 -11.58
CA LEU A 83 -4.92 3.27 -11.62
C LEU A 83 -5.46 3.29 -13.05
N GLY A 84 -4.94 4.17 -13.91
CA GLY A 84 -5.25 4.20 -15.32
C GLY A 84 -5.01 2.85 -15.98
N HIS A 85 -3.82 2.27 -15.81
CA HIS A 85 -3.50 0.94 -16.33
C HIS A 85 -4.46 -0.14 -15.84
N VAL A 86 -4.78 -0.16 -14.54
CA VAL A 86 -5.75 -1.13 -14.00
C VAL A 86 -7.12 -1.00 -14.65
N LEU A 87 -7.65 0.23 -14.77
CA LEU A 87 -8.98 0.47 -15.33
C LEU A 87 -9.09 0.09 -16.81
N PHE A 88 -7.99 0.24 -17.56
CA PHE A 88 -7.91 -0.18 -18.96
C PHE A 88 -7.50 -1.64 -19.12
N GLN A 89 -7.21 -2.36 -18.02
CA GLN A 89 -6.69 -3.72 -18.04
C GLN A 89 -5.40 -3.83 -18.88
N ASP A 90 -4.59 -2.77 -18.87
CA ASP A 90 -3.26 -2.72 -19.46
C ASP A 90 -2.29 -3.45 -18.53
N TRP A 91 -2.49 -4.75 -18.37
CA TRP A 91 -1.55 -5.57 -17.64
C TRP A 91 -0.23 -5.58 -18.41
N ALA A 92 0.89 -5.56 -17.70
CA ALA A 92 2.21 -5.76 -18.29
C ALA A 92 2.40 -7.22 -18.78
N ASP A 93 1.39 -7.78 -19.44
CA ASP A 93 1.43 -9.09 -20.09
C ASP A 93 1.97 -8.93 -21.52
N ASP A 94 3.11 -8.25 -21.69
CA ASP A 94 3.95 -8.48 -22.86
C ASP A 94 5.35 -7.88 -22.72
N HIS A 95 6.33 -8.75 -22.45
CA HIS A 95 7.74 -8.46 -22.69
C HIS A 95 8.09 -8.42 -24.19
N THR A 96 7.12 -8.32 -25.09
CA THR A 96 7.34 -8.14 -26.52
C THR A 96 6.79 -6.79 -27.00
N GLY A 97 7.66 -5.81 -27.23
CA GLY A 97 7.23 -4.53 -27.77
C GLY A 97 8.34 -3.49 -27.92
N ASN A 98 8.53 -3.07 -29.16
CA ASN A 98 9.59 -2.20 -29.67
C ASN A 98 9.72 -0.85 -28.92
N TRP A 99 10.96 -0.44 -28.63
CA TRP A 99 11.34 0.71 -27.79
C TRP A 99 11.37 2.08 -28.51
N SER A 100 10.62 2.29 -29.60
CA SER A 100 10.76 3.52 -30.40
C SER A 100 9.62 4.54 -30.30
N ASP A 101 8.48 4.21 -29.69
CA ASP A 101 7.37 5.14 -29.46
C ASP A 101 6.76 4.91 -28.08
N ARG A 102 6.30 5.97 -27.39
CA ARG A 102 5.52 5.80 -26.15
C ARG A 102 4.32 4.93 -26.47
N LYS A 103 4.23 3.76 -25.84
CA LYS A 103 3.15 2.80 -26.08
C LYS A 103 1.79 3.52 -25.93
N PRO A 104 0.79 3.25 -26.80
CA PRO A 104 -0.55 3.84 -26.69
C PRO A 104 -1.16 3.82 -25.28
N ALA A 105 -0.92 2.74 -24.53
CA ALA A 105 -1.34 2.58 -23.14
C ALA A 105 -0.75 3.65 -22.20
N GLU A 106 0.54 3.97 -22.35
CA GLU A 106 1.24 5.00 -21.56
C GLU A 106 0.64 6.40 -21.78
N VAL A 107 0.34 6.73 -23.05
CA VAL A 107 -0.27 8.02 -23.40
C VAL A 107 -1.65 8.13 -22.76
N ARG A 108 -2.42 7.04 -22.78
CA ARG A 108 -3.75 6.98 -22.20
C ARG A 108 -3.72 7.04 -20.67
N ALA A 109 -2.80 6.34 -20.02
CA ALA A 109 -2.60 6.37 -18.57
C ALA A 109 -2.15 7.76 -18.08
N ASP A 110 -1.24 8.42 -18.81
CA ASP A 110 -0.85 9.81 -18.54
C ASP A 110 -2.01 10.79 -18.67
N ALA A 111 -2.81 10.66 -19.73
CA ALA A 111 -3.98 11.49 -19.94
C ALA A 111 -5.02 11.28 -18.84
N PHE A 112 -5.26 10.02 -18.46
CA PHE A 112 -6.11 9.66 -17.33
C PHE A 112 -5.60 10.31 -16.04
N ALA A 113 -4.32 10.17 -15.70
CA ALA A 113 -3.73 10.72 -14.49
C ALA A 113 -3.86 12.25 -14.44
N ARG A 114 -3.54 12.96 -15.54
CA ARG A 114 -3.68 14.41 -15.63
C ARG A 114 -5.11 14.88 -15.39
N HIS A 115 -6.08 14.27 -16.08
CA HIS A 115 -7.47 14.68 -15.98
C HIS A 115 -8.17 14.20 -14.71
N LEU A 116 -7.70 13.12 -14.10
CA LEU A 116 -8.17 12.68 -12.79
C LEU A 116 -7.73 13.66 -11.71
N LEU A 117 -6.46 14.08 -11.71
CA LEU A 117 -5.91 14.95 -10.66
C LEU A 117 -6.27 16.43 -10.85
N ALA A 118 -6.27 16.92 -12.09
CA ALA A 118 -6.55 18.31 -12.44
C ALA A 118 -7.59 18.38 -13.58
N PRO A 119 -8.89 18.15 -13.29
CA PRO A 119 -9.93 18.25 -14.29
C PRO A 119 -10.07 19.69 -14.80
N ILE A 120 -10.22 19.86 -16.12
CA ILE A 120 -10.32 21.18 -16.76
C ILE A 120 -11.49 22.01 -16.21
N GLU A 121 -12.61 21.36 -15.92
CA GLU A 121 -13.77 22.01 -15.30
C GLU A 121 -13.45 22.55 -13.90
N GLY A 122 -12.79 21.75 -13.06
CA GLY A 122 -12.38 22.19 -11.72
C GLY A 122 -11.35 23.32 -11.76
N LEU A 123 -10.46 23.30 -12.77
CA LEU A 123 -9.52 24.39 -13.00
C LEU A 123 -10.24 25.70 -13.37
N ARG A 124 -11.28 25.61 -14.22
CA ARG A 124 -12.11 26.76 -14.58
C ARG A 124 -12.93 27.29 -13.41
N GLU A 125 -13.51 26.41 -12.59
CA GLU A 125 -14.19 26.84 -11.35
C GLU A 125 -13.23 27.56 -10.40
N PHE A 126 -11.99 27.08 -10.28
CA PHE A 126 -11.01 27.65 -9.37
C PHE A 126 -10.48 29.01 -9.86
N LEU A 127 -10.20 29.15 -11.16
CA LEU A 127 -9.59 30.35 -11.71
C LEU A 127 -10.60 31.39 -12.22
N GLY A 128 -11.83 30.98 -12.54
CA GLY A 128 -12.84 31.86 -13.13
C GLY A 128 -12.37 32.50 -14.44
N ASP A 129 -12.81 33.74 -14.67
CA ASP A 129 -12.55 34.50 -15.90
C ASP A 129 -11.23 35.31 -15.85
N ARG A 130 -10.20 34.81 -15.17
CA ARG A 130 -8.90 35.49 -15.10
C ARG A 130 -8.33 35.71 -16.51
N GLU A 131 -8.11 36.98 -16.87
CA GLU A 131 -7.60 37.37 -18.20
C GLU A 131 -6.13 36.99 -18.43
N THR A 132 -5.30 37.01 -17.37
CA THR A 132 -3.85 36.72 -17.49
C THR A 132 -3.38 35.74 -16.43
N ALA A 133 -2.92 34.56 -16.85
CA ALA A 133 -2.24 33.62 -15.97
C ALA A 133 -0.75 34.00 -15.81
N THR A 134 -0.26 34.00 -14.58
CA THR A 134 1.15 34.26 -14.26
C THR A 134 1.77 33.05 -13.57
N ARG A 135 3.07 33.10 -13.25
CA ARG A 135 3.72 32.07 -12.43
C ARG A 135 3.09 31.92 -11.03
N SER A 136 2.41 32.96 -10.50
CA SER A 136 1.61 32.83 -9.27
C SER A 136 0.43 31.88 -9.51
N THR A 137 -0.26 32.03 -10.64
CA THR A 137 -1.36 31.14 -11.05
C THR A 137 -0.89 29.69 -11.15
N LEU A 138 0.29 29.44 -11.75
CA LEU A 138 0.89 28.10 -11.77
C LEU A 138 1.07 27.54 -10.35
N SER A 139 1.63 28.34 -9.44
CA SER A 139 1.85 27.94 -8.05
C SER A 139 0.53 27.63 -7.34
N GLU A 140 -0.48 28.48 -7.50
CA GLU A 140 -1.82 28.28 -6.94
C GLU A 140 -2.44 26.96 -7.40
N VAL A 141 -2.32 26.62 -8.69
CA VAL A 141 -2.84 25.36 -9.25
C VAL A 141 -2.07 24.15 -8.74
N VAL A 142 -0.73 24.22 -8.74
CA VAL A 142 0.14 23.16 -8.19
C VAL A 142 -0.20 22.88 -6.72
N GLN A 143 -0.36 23.94 -5.92
CA GLN A 143 -0.67 23.86 -4.50
C GLN A 143 -2.10 23.36 -4.25
N ARG A 144 -3.09 23.86 -5.02
CA ARG A 144 -4.51 23.50 -4.83
C ARG A 144 -4.81 22.08 -5.26
N PHE A 145 -4.33 21.66 -6.43
CA PHE A 145 -4.62 20.33 -6.99
C PHE A 145 -3.58 19.27 -6.61
N LEU A 146 -2.48 19.68 -5.96
CA LEU A 146 -1.38 18.80 -5.54
C LEU A 146 -0.81 18.01 -6.73
N VAL A 147 -0.59 18.70 -7.85
CA VAL A 147 -0.04 18.15 -9.10
C VAL A 147 1.31 18.76 -9.41
N SER A 148 2.11 18.10 -10.26
CA SER A 148 3.41 18.62 -10.66
C SER A 148 3.25 19.86 -11.57
N PRO A 149 4.25 20.76 -11.62
CA PRO A 149 4.20 21.91 -12.53
C PRO A 149 3.97 21.53 -14.00
N PRO A 150 4.54 20.42 -14.54
CA PRO A 150 4.18 19.95 -15.87
C PRO A 150 2.69 19.64 -16.06
N ILE A 151 2.08 18.90 -15.11
CA ILE A 151 0.65 18.58 -15.18
C ILE A 151 -0.20 19.86 -15.12
N ALA A 152 0.13 20.77 -14.20
CA ALA A 152 -0.57 22.05 -14.07
C ALA A 152 -0.46 22.90 -15.34
N ALA A 153 0.74 23.03 -15.92
CA ALA A 153 0.96 23.78 -17.16
C ALA A 153 0.16 23.19 -18.33
N ILE A 154 0.15 21.87 -18.48
CA ILE A 154 -0.65 21.20 -19.52
C ILE A 154 -2.15 21.47 -19.32
N ALA A 155 -2.65 21.33 -18.09
CA ALA A 155 -4.06 21.58 -17.77
C ALA A 155 -4.45 23.05 -18.01
N LEU A 156 -3.59 24.00 -17.64
CA LEU A 156 -3.78 25.44 -17.88
C LEU A 156 -3.84 25.77 -19.36
N HIS A 157 -2.94 25.18 -20.17
CA HIS A 157 -2.97 25.34 -21.62
C HIS A 157 -4.25 24.75 -22.22
N GLN A 158 -4.61 23.52 -21.85
CA GLN A 158 -5.84 22.87 -22.33
C GLN A 158 -7.12 23.62 -21.91
N ALA A 159 -7.10 24.32 -20.77
CA ALA A 159 -8.19 25.14 -20.31
C ALA A 159 -8.29 26.50 -21.03
N GLY A 160 -7.21 26.94 -21.70
CA GLY A 160 -7.13 28.19 -22.47
C GLY A 160 -6.52 29.37 -21.71
N TYR A 161 -5.90 29.15 -20.54
CA TYR A 161 -5.34 30.23 -19.71
C TYR A 161 -3.92 30.66 -20.11
N ILE A 162 -3.19 29.80 -20.83
CA ILE A 162 -1.82 30.07 -21.29
C ILE A 162 -1.63 29.55 -22.71
N ASP A 163 -0.66 30.11 -23.41
CA ASP A 163 -0.23 29.64 -24.72
C ASP A 163 0.82 28.50 -24.64
N GLU A 164 1.15 27.95 -25.81
CA GLU A 164 2.07 26.82 -25.93
C GLU A 164 3.50 27.18 -25.49
N ALA A 165 3.95 28.43 -25.72
CA ALA A 165 5.27 28.89 -25.32
C ALA A 165 5.40 28.97 -23.79
N THR A 166 4.40 29.57 -23.14
CA THR A 166 4.31 29.67 -21.68
C THR A 166 4.22 28.28 -21.04
N LYS A 167 3.45 27.36 -21.64
CA LYS A 167 3.38 25.97 -21.18
C LYS A 167 4.76 25.34 -21.09
N HIS A 168 5.56 25.41 -22.17
CA HIS A 168 6.92 24.83 -22.20
C HIS A 168 7.84 25.47 -21.17
N GLU A 169 7.79 26.80 -21.01
CA GLU A 169 8.56 27.51 -19.97
C GLU A 169 8.20 27.02 -18.57
N TRP A 170 6.91 26.85 -18.29
CA TRP A 170 6.41 26.52 -16.95
C TRP A 170 6.65 25.06 -16.58
N MET A 171 6.68 24.15 -17.55
CA MET A 171 7.04 22.74 -17.35
C MET A 171 8.46 22.57 -16.77
N ALA A 172 9.37 23.53 -16.96
CA ALA A 172 10.71 23.48 -16.39
C ALA A 172 10.78 23.85 -14.89
N SER A 173 9.68 24.33 -14.31
CA SER A 173 9.62 24.68 -12.88
C SER A 173 9.47 23.43 -12.01
N THR A 174 9.92 23.50 -10.75
CA THR A 174 9.69 22.43 -9.77
C THR A 174 8.75 22.88 -8.65
N ALA A 175 7.98 21.94 -8.09
CA ALA A 175 7.12 22.19 -6.95
C ALA A 175 7.85 22.85 -5.75
N PRO A 176 9.04 22.41 -5.32
CA PRO A 176 9.76 23.07 -4.22
C PRO A 176 10.22 24.49 -4.56
N GLN A 177 10.57 24.78 -5.82
CA GLN A 177 10.89 26.16 -6.24
C GLN A 177 9.67 27.08 -6.14
N LEU A 178 8.49 26.59 -6.58
CA LEU A 178 7.24 27.33 -6.45
C LEU A 178 6.86 27.51 -4.97
N ALA A 179 6.98 26.47 -4.15
CA ALA A 179 6.71 26.51 -2.71
C ALA A 179 7.55 27.55 -1.97
N ALA A 180 8.86 27.59 -2.27
CA ALA A 180 9.77 28.57 -1.70
C ALA A 180 9.42 30.00 -2.14
N ARG A 181 9.11 30.20 -3.43
CA ARG A 181 8.83 31.53 -3.98
C ARG A 181 7.49 32.11 -3.53
N TYR A 182 6.48 31.27 -3.36
CA TYR A 182 5.10 31.69 -3.09
C TYR A 182 4.62 31.37 -1.66
N GLY A 183 5.54 31.03 -0.76
CA GLY A 183 5.27 31.01 0.69
C GLY A 183 4.53 29.78 1.22
N TRP A 184 4.61 28.64 0.54
CA TRP A 184 3.96 27.39 0.99
C TRP A 184 4.96 26.24 1.21
N SER A 185 6.22 26.57 1.49
CA SER A 185 7.29 25.59 1.81
C SER A 185 6.95 24.65 2.97
N ASP A 186 6.29 25.12 4.02
CA ASP A 186 5.96 24.28 5.17
C ASP A 186 4.88 23.25 4.82
N GLN A 187 3.88 23.65 4.01
CA GLN A 187 2.94 22.71 3.45
C GLN A 187 3.65 21.69 2.54
N TYR A 188 4.58 22.14 1.69
CA TYR A 188 5.34 21.21 0.84
C TYR A 188 6.14 20.20 1.67
N ARG A 189 6.80 20.64 2.76
CA ARG A 189 7.52 19.74 3.68
C ARG A 189 6.61 18.72 4.35
N ALA A 190 5.40 19.13 4.76
CA ALA A 190 4.41 18.21 5.31
C ALA A 190 4.00 17.16 4.26
N LEU A 191 3.74 17.57 3.02
CA LEU A 191 3.45 16.65 1.92
C LEU A 191 4.62 15.70 1.64
N GLN A 192 5.87 16.18 1.72
CA GLN A 192 7.04 15.33 1.56
C GLN A 192 7.14 14.28 2.68
N ALA A 193 6.85 14.67 3.92
CA ALA A 193 6.88 13.75 5.05
C ALA A 193 5.79 12.68 4.94
N ASP A 194 4.62 13.04 4.42
CA ASP A 194 3.50 12.11 4.18
C ASP A 194 3.82 11.13 3.03
N SER A 195 4.25 11.64 1.87
CA SER A 195 4.59 10.78 0.71
C SER A 195 5.83 9.92 0.92
N ASP A 196 6.67 10.29 1.89
CA ASP A 196 7.86 9.54 2.30
C ASP A 196 7.56 8.62 3.50
N GLN A 197 6.31 8.19 3.70
CA GLN A 197 5.96 7.15 4.66
C GLN A 197 5.52 5.88 3.95
N ARG A 198 5.88 4.73 4.53
CA ARG A 198 5.31 3.46 4.10
C ARG A 198 3.84 3.41 4.47
N ARG A 199 3.05 2.73 3.64
CA ARG A 199 1.62 2.55 3.87
C ARG A 199 1.21 1.17 3.40
N ALA A 200 0.68 0.38 4.33
CA ALA A 200 0.08 -0.91 4.01
C ALA A 200 -1.33 -0.70 3.41
N PRO A 201 -1.80 -1.61 2.54
CA PRO A 201 -3.19 -1.58 2.09
C PRO A 201 -4.16 -1.67 3.26
N GLN A 202 -5.13 -0.77 3.35
CA GLN A 202 -5.97 -0.64 4.53
C GLN A 202 -6.80 -1.90 4.76
N ARG A 203 -7.35 -2.49 3.69
CA ARG A 203 -8.18 -3.70 3.76
C ARG A 203 -7.38 -4.91 4.24
N LEU A 204 -6.14 -5.05 3.76
CA LEU A 204 -5.23 -6.10 4.20
C LEU A 204 -4.87 -5.92 5.68
N LEU A 205 -4.56 -4.69 6.10
CA LEU A 205 -4.24 -4.38 7.48
C LEU A 205 -5.43 -4.62 8.43
N ALA A 206 -6.63 -4.20 8.05
CA ALA A 206 -7.84 -4.42 8.84
C ALA A 206 -8.12 -5.93 9.05
N ARG A 207 -7.89 -6.75 8.02
CA ARG A 207 -7.99 -8.21 8.12
C ARG A 207 -6.91 -8.80 9.04
N ALA A 208 -5.69 -8.29 8.96
CA ALA A 208 -4.60 -8.75 9.81
C ALA A 208 -4.84 -8.40 11.30
N ILE A 209 -5.42 -7.23 11.58
CA ILE A 209 -5.83 -6.82 12.93
C ILE A 209 -6.93 -7.74 13.45
N LYS A 210 -7.96 -8.01 12.65
CA LYS A 210 -9.01 -8.97 13.04
C LYS A 210 -8.46 -10.38 13.31
N ALA A 211 -7.54 -10.84 12.47
CA ALA A 211 -6.89 -12.14 12.66
C ALA A 211 -5.98 -12.16 13.91
N TYR A 212 -5.46 -11.01 14.35
CA TYR A 212 -4.75 -10.88 15.62
C TYR A 212 -5.71 -10.95 16.82
N GLU A 213 -6.86 -10.29 16.74
CA GLU A 213 -7.94 -10.43 17.75
C GLU A 213 -8.40 -11.89 17.87
N GLU A 214 -8.42 -12.63 16.77
CA GLU A 214 -8.80 -14.05 16.73
C GLU A 214 -7.63 -15.01 17.05
N GLU A 215 -6.47 -14.52 17.51
CA GLU A 215 -5.26 -15.30 17.81
C GLU A 215 -4.65 -16.08 16.62
N VAL A 216 -5.10 -15.80 15.40
CA VAL A 216 -4.60 -16.42 14.16
C VAL A 216 -3.26 -15.79 13.72
N LEU A 217 -3.10 -14.49 13.93
CA LEU A 217 -1.85 -13.76 13.63
C LEU A 217 -1.25 -13.15 14.89
N SER A 218 0.06 -12.98 14.90
CA SER A 218 0.76 -12.27 15.97
C SER A 218 0.81 -10.76 15.71
N ALA A 219 1.02 -9.98 16.77
CA ALA A 219 1.32 -8.56 16.64
C ALA A 219 2.56 -8.29 15.75
N GLN A 220 3.49 -9.25 15.68
CA GLN A 220 4.65 -9.18 14.78
C GLN A 220 4.23 -9.19 13.30
N ALA A 221 3.17 -9.93 12.92
CA ALA A 221 2.67 -9.91 11.55
C ALA A 221 2.13 -8.52 11.17
N ILE A 222 1.44 -7.85 12.10
CA ILE A 222 0.94 -6.47 11.92
C ILE A 222 2.12 -5.50 11.80
N ALA A 223 3.12 -5.61 12.68
CA ALA A 223 4.32 -4.77 12.64
C ALA A 223 5.05 -4.89 11.29
N THR A 224 5.24 -6.13 10.81
CA THR A 224 5.86 -6.42 9.51
C THR A 224 5.05 -5.82 8.35
N LEU A 225 3.72 -5.98 8.36
CA LEU A 225 2.85 -5.45 7.31
C LEU A 225 2.93 -3.92 7.24
N ARG A 226 3.00 -3.25 8.40
CA ARG A 226 3.08 -1.79 8.50
C ARG A 226 4.49 -1.23 8.33
N GLY A 227 5.53 -2.07 8.47
CA GLY A 227 6.92 -1.63 8.46
C GLY A 227 7.30 -0.81 9.70
N ILE A 228 6.72 -1.13 10.86
CA ILE A 228 7.01 -0.50 12.16
C ILE A 228 7.61 -1.53 13.13
N THR A 229 8.08 -1.08 14.30
CA THR A 229 8.60 -2.00 15.33
C THR A 229 7.46 -2.77 16.00
N LEU A 230 7.78 -3.93 16.57
CA LEU A 230 6.82 -4.74 17.33
C LEU A 230 6.24 -3.94 18.50
N GLU A 231 7.09 -3.21 19.21
CA GLU A 231 6.71 -2.42 20.38
C GLU A 231 5.71 -1.32 19.99
N ALA A 232 5.93 -0.63 18.87
CA ALA A 232 5.01 0.37 18.37
C ALA A 232 3.66 -0.22 17.96
N ALA A 233 3.65 -1.39 17.30
CA ALA A 233 2.42 -2.08 16.95
C ALA A 233 1.64 -2.54 18.19
N GLN A 234 2.33 -3.12 19.18
CA GLN A 234 1.72 -3.56 20.44
C GLN A 234 1.18 -2.37 21.25
N GLU A 235 1.88 -1.24 21.27
CA GLU A 235 1.41 -0.02 21.92
C GLU A 235 0.09 0.45 21.33
N GLU A 236 0.04 0.61 20.01
CA GLU A 236 -1.16 1.09 19.33
C GLU A 236 -2.34 0.13 19.49
N LEU A 237 -2.11 -1.19 19.39
CA LEU A 237 -3.16 -2.20 19.62
C LEU A 237 -3.71 -2.11 21.04
N ARG A 238 -2.84 -1.97 22.05
CA ARG A 238 -3.23 -1.85 23.46
C ARG A 238 -3.97 -0.55 23.76
N GLU A 239 -3.48 0.58 23.24
CA GLU A 239 -4.14 1.88 23.36
C GLU A 239 -5.54 1.88 22.73
N ALA A 240 -5.71 1.11 21.64
CA ALA A 240 -7.00 0.90 20.98
C ALA A 240 -7.91 -0.12 21.68
N GLY A 241 -7.44 -0.80 22.74
CA GLY A 241 -8.17 -1.86 23.43
C GLY A 241 -8.33 -3.14 22.58
N ILE A 242 -7.46 -3.33 21.59
CA ILE A 242 -7.43 -4.50 20.71
C ILE A 242 -6.54 -5.55 21.37
N GLU A 243 -7.16 -6.53 22.02
CA GLU A 243 -6.47 -7.64 22.66
C GLU A 243 -6.87 -8.96 21.99
N PRO A 244 -5.97 -9.96 21.95
CA PRO A 244 -6.33 -11.29 21.47
C PRO A 244 -7.46 -11.85 22.34
N ALA A 245 -8.50 -12.37 21.71
CA ALA A 245 -9.61 -13.02 22.36
C ALA A 245 -9.10 -14.33 22.96
N GLY A 246 -8.62 -14.25 24.20
CA GLY A 246 -8.10 -15.39 24.95
C GLY A 246 -9.02 -16.57 24.76
N HIS A 247 -8.61 -17.54 23.96
CA HIS A 247 -9.38 -18.76 23.82
C HIS A 247 -9.22 -19.52 25.13
N PRO A 248 -10.28 -19.68 25.94
CA PRO A 248 -10.18 -20.56 27.07
C PRO A 248 -9.87 -21.94 26.49
N LEU A 249 -8.66 -22.42 26.74
CA LEU A 249 -8.29 -23.80 26.43
C LEU A 249 -9.31 -24.67 27.16
N ALA A 250 -10.15 -25.41 26.44
CA ALA A 250 -11.17 -26.31 27.02
C ALA A 250 -10.57 -27.44 27.89
N TRP A 251 -9.27 -27.45 28.10
CA TRP A 251 -8.51 -28.40 28.92
C TRP A 251 -7.86 -27.72 30.12
N SER A 252 -8.15 -26.43 30.40
CA SER A 252 -7.51 -25.69 31.48
C SER A 252 -8.16 -25.91 32.84
N ASP A 253 -9.38 -26.45 32.89
CA ASP A 253 -9.98 -26.81 34.17
C ASP A 253 -9.56 -28.22 34.56
N ALA A 254 -8.75 -28.33 35.62
CA ALA A 254 -8.35 -29.60 36.18
C ALA A 254 -9.58 -30.44 36.61
N ALA A 255 -10.73 -29.82 36.84
CA ALA A 255 -12.00 -30.48 37.15
C ALA A 255 -12.70 -31.13 35.93
N GLU A 256 -12.28 -30.81 34.70
CA GLU A 256 -12.83 -31.38 33.46
C GLU A 256 -12.00 -32.55 32.91
N LEU A 257 -10.85 -32.85 33.54
CA LEU A 257 -10.11 -34.08 33.25
C LEU A 257 -10.94 -35.29 33.71
N PRO A 258 -11.10 -36.34 32.88
CA PRO A 258 -11.74 -37.56 33.32
C PRO A 258 -10.96 -38.15 34.50
N ASP A 259 -11.67 -38.67 35.51
CA ASP A 259 -11.05 -39.46 36.57
C ASP A 259 -10.30 -40.63 35.93
N VAL A 260 -8.97 -40.52 35.88
CA VAL A 260 -8.12 -41.60 35.39
C VAL A 260 -7.91 -42.56 36.56
N GLU A 261 -8.60 -43.70 36.55
CA GLU A 261 -8.19 -44.85 37.33
C GLU A 261 -6.85 -45.35 36.77
N VAL A 262 -5.76 -44.96 37.43
CA VAL A 262 -4.42 -45.46 37.09
C VAL A 262 -4.28 -46.85 37.70
N ASP A 263 -4.35 -47.89 36.87
CA ASP A 263 -4.01 -49.26 37.28
C ASP A 263 -2.49 -49.37 37.46
N LEU A 264 -2.06 -49.26 38.71
CA LEU A 264 -0.66 -49.38 39.13
C LEU A 264 -0.27 -50.82 39.45
N ALA A 265 -1.13 -51.83 39.26
CA ALA A 265 -0.82 -53.21 39.61
C ALA A 265 0.43 -53.75 38.90
N ALA A 266 0.69 -53.27 37.67
CA ALA A 266 1.90 -53.62 36.93
C ALA A 266 3.17 -52.98 37.52
N LEU A 267 3.07 -51.77 38.10
CA LEU A 267 4.17 -51.08 38.75
C LEU A 267 4.45 -51.67 40.13
N ASP A 268 3.41 -52.00 40.89
CA ASP A 268 3.51 -52.67 42.18
C ASP A 268 4.14 -54.06 42.03
N ALA A 269 3.75 -54.83 41.00
CA ALA A 269 4.38 -56.12 40.70
C ALA A 269 5.86 -56.01 40.32
N ALA A 270 6.27 -54.90 39.68
CA ALA A 270 7.67 -54.64 39.34
C ALA A 270 8.50 -54.18 40.56
N LEU A 271 7.88 -53.48 41.51
CA LEU A 271 8.52 -53.04 42.76
C LEU A 271 8.59 -54.16 43.81
N ASP A 272 7.62 -55.08 43.82
CA ASP A 272 7.57 -56.26 44.70
C ASP A 272 8.32 -57.48 44.13
N SER A 273 8.88 -57.37 42.92
CA SER A 273 9.79 -58.38 42.41
C SER A 273 11.05 -58.41 43.28
N PRO A 274 11.34 -59.51 44.00
CA PRO A 274 12.55 -59.61 44.81
C PRO A 274 13.73 -59.46 43.86
N GLY A 275 14.66 -58.57 44.25
CA GLY A 275 15.82 -58.21 43.45
C GLY A 275 16.51 -59.43 42.87
N ASP A 276 16.94 -59.29 41.61
CA ASP A 276 17.84 -60.18 40.91
C ASP A 276 19.05 -60.44 41.85
N GLU A 277 19.01 -61.58 42.56
CA GLU A 277 20.15 -62.05 43.33
C GLU A 277 21.24 -62.35 42.32
N SER A 278 22.31 -61.57 42.44
CA SER A 278 23.65 -61.83 41.94
C SER A 278 23.95 -63.32 41.73
N ASP A 279 24.05 -63.74 40.48
CA ASP A 279 24.81 -64.94 40.13
C ASP A 279 26.26 -64.49 39.87
N ASP A 280 27.07 -64.57 40.92
CA ASP A 280 28.51 -64.36 40.92
C ASP A 280 29.19 -65.66 40.40
N PRO A 281 29.84 -65.67 39.21
CA PRO A 281 30.52 -66.86 38.73
C PRO A 281 32.00 -66.79 39.12
N ALA A 282 32.34 -67.26 40.32
CA ALA A 282 33.72 -67.38 40.75
C ALA A 282 34.10 -68.83 41.11
N ALA A 283 34.77 -69.48 40.14
CA ALA A 283 35.86 -70.46 40.27
C ALA A 283 35.58 -71.82 40.96
N GLU A 284 35.84 -72.98 40.36
CA GLU A 284 37.13 -73.71 40.27
C GLU A 284 36.78 -75.17 39.83
N ALA A 285 37.59 -76.04 39.21
CA ALA A 285 38.98 -76.09 38.77
C ALA A 285 39.25 -77.42 38.03
N LYS A 286 40.29 -77.43 37.16
CA LYS A 286 41.29 -78.50 36.88
C LYS A 286 40.84 -79.84 36.26
N ASP A 287 41.68 -80.64 35.60
CA ASP A 287 42.91 -80.53 34.79
C ASP A 287 43.23 -81.99 34.37
N ALA A 288 43.61 -82.26 33.12
CA ALA A 288 44.37 -83.45 32.67
C ALA A 288 44.61 -83.34 31.15
N ARG A 289 45.80 -82.91 30.70
CA ARG A 289 47.03 -83.68 30.48
C ARG A 289 47.00 -84.55 29.22
#